data_AF-A0AAE2SIN5-F1
#
_entry.id   AF-A0AAE2SIN5-F1
#
_cell.length_a   1.000
_cell.length_b   1.000
_cell.length_c   1.000
_cell.angle_alpha   90.00
_cell.angle_beta   90.00
_cell.angle_gamma   90.00
#
_symmetry.space_group_name_H-M   'P 1'
#
loop_
_entity.id
_entity.type
_entity.pdbx_description
1 polymer ?
#
loop_
_entity_poly.entity_id
_entity_poly.type
_entity_poly.pdbx_seq_one_letter_code
_entity_poly.pdbx_strand_id
1 'polypeptide(L)'
;MCYIEITKDNIEDNHICCALSTKQYEHAVNEKKRWLKARMDEGLVFYRLHERAKVFIEYLPANEAWVPINAPNFMYINCLWVSGRYKNNGHAKRLLDKCIADAKACGMDGIIHIAGKKKLPYLSDKHFFEHMGFTLQDEAAPYFQLMALTWNGLADSPAFKSQVKSDSINEKGITIYYTAQCPFAVGMINDLRELTEKKGVQFQSIQLSSKEEAQKSPAIWTTFSVFFDGRFVTHEIMSINKFEKLLNTLA
;
A
#
# COMPACT_ATOMS: atom_id res chain seq x y z
N MET A 1 -7.46 26.17 -1.03
CA MET A 1 -6.78 25.02 -1.66
C MET A 1 -7.85 24.00 -2.03
N CYS A 2 -7.91 23.61 -3.30
CA CYS A 2 -8.92 22.67 -3.80
C CYS A 2 -8.31 21.28 -3.97
N TYR A 3 -9.14 20.26 -3.86
CA TYR A 3 -8.79 18.88 -4.12
C TYR A 3 -9.54 18.41 -5.35
N ILE A 4 -9.05 17.35 -5.97
CA ILE A 4 -9.64 16.74 -7.15
C ILE A 4 -9.67 15.23 -6.97
N GLU A 5 -10.79 14.63 -7.35
CA GLU A 5 -10.92 13.19 -7.50
C GLU A 5 -10.46 12.79 -8.90
N ILE A 6 -9.59 11.79 -8.97
CA ILE A 6 -9.14 11.23 -10.24
C ILE A 6 -10.16 10.19 -10.67
N THR A 7 -10.67 10.36 -11.89
CA THR A 7 -11.68 9.51 -12.51
C THR A 7 -11.13 8.90 -13.79
N LYS A 8 -11.86 7.93 -14.36
CA LYS A 8 -11.49 7.34 -15.65
C LYS A 8 -11.37 8.38 -16.77
N ASP A 9 -12.17 9.44 -16.71
CA ASP A 9 -12.23 10.48 -17.73
C ASP A 9 -11.08 11.47 -17.63
N ASN A 10 -10.57 11.73 -16.42
CA ASN A 10 -9.56 12.77 -16.20
C ASN A 10 -8.15 12.22 -15.91
N ILE A 11 -7.99 10.91 -15.65
CA ILE A 11 -6.72 10.33 -15.22
C ILE A 11 -5.60 10.46 -16.26
N GLU A 12 -5.92 10.56 -17.56
CA GLU A 12 -4.87 10.75 -18.56
C GLU A 12 -4.25 12.14 -18.51
N ASP A 13 -5.07 13.16 -18.31
CA ASP A 13 -4.67 14.56 -18.24
C ASP A 13 -4.11 14.96 -16.86
N ASN A 14 -4.17 14.04 -15.89
CA ASN A 14 -3.77 14.29 -14.52
C ASN A 14 -2.60 13.41 -14.09
N HIS A 15 -1.74 13.97 -13.23
CA HIS A 15 -0.74 13.15 -12.54
C HIS A 15 -1.39 12.38 -11.38
N ILE A 16 -0.86 11.20 -11.10
CA ILE A 16 -1.25 10.35 -9.97
C ILE A 16 -0.35 10.53 -8.74
N CYS A 17 0.33 11.69 -8.64
CA CYS A 17 1.23 12.13 -7.55
C CYS A 17 2.52 11.32 -7.37
N CYS A 18 2.52 10.04 -7.73
CA CYS A 18 3.69 9.18 -7.70
C CYS A 18 4.60 9.43 -8.91
N ALA A 19 5.92 9.27 -8.74
CA ALA A 19 6.91 9.39 -9.81
C ALA A 19 6.77 10.64 -10.72
N LEU A 20 6.43 11.80 -10.12
CA LEU A 20 6.28 13.05 -10.85
C LEU A 20 7.56 13.35 -11.67
N SER A 21 7.41 13.52 -12.98
CA SER A 21 8.45 14.00 -13.92
C SER A 21 9.63 13.06 -14.23
N THR A 22 9.64 11.81 -13.76
CA THR A 22 10.74 10.89 -14.06
C THR A 22 10.40 10.01 -15.28
N LYS A 23 10.97 10.33 -16.46
CA LYS A 23 10.82 9.52 -17.69
C LYS A 23 11.12 8.04 -17.47
N GLN A 24 12.09 7.73 -16.60
CA GLN A 24 12.45 6.37 -16.21
C GLN A 24 11.25 5.55 -15.69
N TYR A 25 10.26 6.20 -15.07
CA TYR A 25 9.08 5.54 -14.49
C TYR A 25 7.83 5.67 -15.37
N GLU A 26 7.92 6.12 -16.62
CA GLU A 26 6.76 6.34 -17.49
C GLU A 26 5.95 5.05 -17.68
N HIS A 27 6.63 3.94 -17.99
CA HIS A 27 5.98 2.62 -18.07
C HIS A 27 5.27 2.26 -16.75
N ALA A 28 5.94 2.42 -15.62
CA ALA A 28 5.39 2.10 -14.31
C ALA A 28 4.20 3.00 -13.91
N VAL A 29 4.22 4.28 -14.31
CA VAL A 29 3.10 5.20 -14.14
C VAL A 29 1.91 4.75 -14.97
N ASN A 30 2.13 4.31 -16.21
CA ASN A 30 1.07 3.80 -17.08
C ASN A 30 0.46 2.49 -16.54
N GLU A 31 1.29 1.58 -15.98
CA GLU A 31 0.82 0.40 -15.25
C GLU A 31 -0.09 0.80 -14.07
N LYS A 32 0.34 1.78 -13.25
CA LYS A 32 -0.51 2.26 -12.15
C LYS A 32 -1.80 2.90 -12.65
N LYS A 33 -1.77 3.72 -13.70
CA LYS A 33 -2.99 4.31 -14.29
C LYS A 33 -3.97 3.22 -14.74
N ARG A 34 -3.47 2.18 -15.42
CA ARG A 34 -4.29 1.02 -15.81
C ARG A 34 -4.87 0.29 -14.61
N TRP A 35 -4.05 0.06 -13.57
CA TRP A 35 -4.52 -0.54 -12.32
C TRP A 35 -5.61 0.31 -11.67
N LEU A 36 -5.41 1.63 -11.51
CA LEU A 36 -6.39 2.54 -10.93
C LEU A 36 -7.72 2.52 -11.72
N LYS A 37 -7.67 2.61 -13.05
CA LYS A 37 -8.89 2.55 -13.89
C LYS A 37 -9.67 1.26 -13.67
N ALA A 38 -8.99 0.12 -13.57
CA ALA A 38 -9.65 -1.16 -13.33
C ALA A 38 -10.29 -1.23 -11.93
N ARG A 39 -9.61 -0.71 -10.90
CA ARG A 39 -10.12 -0.71 -9.52
C ARG A 39 -11.22 0.33 -9.28
N MET A 40 -11.32 1.37 -10.10
CA MET A 40 -12.42 2.34 -10.00
C MET A 40 -13.79 1.68 -10.22
N ASP A 41 -13.86 0.60 -11.02
CA ASP A 41 -15.08 -0.21 -11.16
C ASP A 41 -15.46 -0.97 -9.89
N GLU A 42 -14.48 -1.18 -9.00
CA GLU A 42 -14.63 -1.84 -7.69
C GLU A 42 -14.85 -0.82 -6.56
N GLY A 43 -15.07 0.46 -6.90
CA GLY A 43 -15.30 1.54 -5.93
C GLY A 43 -14.04 2.21 -5.40
N LEU A 44 -12.88 2.05 -6.08
CA LEU A 44 -11.68 2.77 -5.71
C LEU A 44 -11.81 4.28 -5.95
N VAL A 45 -11.49 5.05 -4.92
CA VAL A 45 -11.38 6.51 -4.95
C VAL A 45 -9.92 6.91 -4.83
N PHE A 46 -9.46 7.75 -5.75
CA PHE A 46 -8.16 8.41 -5.67
C PHE A 46 -8.38 9.93 -5.58
N TYR A 47 -8.14 10.49 -4.39
CA TYR A 47 -8.43 11.90 -4.09
C TYR A 47 -7.16 12.63 -3.69
N ARG A 48 -6.84 13.73 -4.38
CA ARG A 48 -5.56 14.43 -4.21
C ARG A 48 -5.71 15.94 -4.13
N LEU A 49 -4.69 16.61 -3.59
CA LEU A 49 -4.57 18.05 -3.71
C LEU A 49 -4.47 18.43 -5.19
N HIS A 50 -5.20 19.46 -5.63
CA HIS A 50 -5.17 19.94 -7.02
C HIS A 50 -3.92 20.81 -7.28
N GLU A 51 -2.76 20.27 -6.97
CA GLU A 51 -1.44 20.84 -7.19
C GLU A 51 -0.47 19.72 -7.54
N ARG A 52 0.69 20.07 -8.12
CA ARG A 52 1.78 19.13 -8.40
C ARG A 52 2.53 18.75 -7.12
N ALA A 53 1.84 18.03 -6.24
CA ALA A 53 2.31 17.66 -4.91
C ALA A 53 2.00 16.19 -4.59
N LYS A 54 2.82 15.56 -3.74
CA LYS A 54 2.51 14.24 -3.17
C LYS A 54 1.64 14.42 -1.92
N VAL A 55 0.36 14.75 -2.15
CA VAL A 55 -0.69 14.95 -1.15
C VAL A 55 -1.96 14.28 -1.67
N PHE A 56 -2.26 13.06 -1.21
CA PHE A 56 -3.39 12.28 -1.70
C PHE A 56 -3.81 11.17 -0.72
N ILE A 57 -4.99 10.63 -0.96
CA ILE A 57 -5.49 9.41 -0.35
C ILE A 57 -6.08 8.50 -1.43
N GLU A 58 -5.90 7.20 -1.25
CA GLU A 58 -6.44 6.12 -2.08
C GLU A 58 -7.18 5.15 -1.15
N TYR A 59 -8.44 4.84 -1.44
CA TYR A 59 -9.25 3.91 -0.65
C TYR A 59 -10.30 3.22 -1.51
N LEU A 60 -10.81 2.09 -1.03
CA LEU A 60 -11.85 1.27 -1.66
C LEU A 60 -12.51 0.36 -0.62
N PRO A 61 -13.66 -0.29 -0.92
CA PRO A 61 -14.24 -1.29 -0.04
C PRO A 61 -13.25 -2.38 0.35
N ALA A 62 -13.20 -2.79 1.62
CA ALA A 62 -12.19 -3.70 2.14
C ALA A 62 -12.28 -5.12 1.55
N ASN A 63 -13.46 -5.55 1.08
CA ASN A 63 -13.63 -6.79 0.32
C ASN A 63 -12.94 -6.75 -1.04
N GLU A 64 -12.73 -5.56 -1.60
CA GLU A 64 -12.02 -5.32 -2.86
C GLU A 64 -10.53 -5.00 -2.65
N ALA A 65 -10.09 -4.88 -1.38
CA ALA A 65 -8.71 -4.54 -1.07
C ALA A 65 -7.72 -5.63 -1.51
N TRP A 66 -6.58 -5.18 -2.02
CA TRP A 66 -5.49 -6.03 -2.51
C TRP A 66 -4.55 -6.43 -1.38
N VAL A 67 -5.08 -6.78 -0.21
CA VAL A 67 -4.30 -7.20 0.97
C VAL A 67 -5.00 -8.35 1.69
N PRO A 68 -4.24 -9.25 2.36
CA PRO A 68 -4.80 -10.44 3.00
C PRO A 68 -5.47 -10.11 4.35
N ILE A 69 -6.62 -9.45 4.31
CA ILE A 69 -7.44 -9.09 5.47
C ILE A 69 -8.87 -9.64 5.37
N ASN A 70 -9.51 -9.83 6.51
CA ASN A 70 -10.94 -10.08 6.67
C ASN A 70 -11.54 -8.87 7.39
N ALA A 71 -12.32 -8.07 6.68
CA ALA A 71 -12.96 -6.88 7.23
C ALA A 71 -14.28 -6.60 6.49
N PRO A 72 -15.33 -7.39 6.76
CA PRO A 72 -16.60 -7.25 6.05
C PRO A 72 -17.21 -5.87 6.30
N ASN A 73 -17.69 -5.22 5.24
CA ASN A 73 -18.37 -3.91 5.30
C ASN A 73 -17.53 -2.76 5.90
N PHE A 74 -16.19 -2.82 5.79
CA PHE A 74 -15.30 -1.70 6.06
C PHE A 74 -14.79 -1.05 4.78
N MET A 75 -14.41 0.23 4.86
CA MET A 75 -13.57 0.89 3.84
C MET A 75 -12.10 0.63 4.17
N TYR A 76 -11.28 0.30 3.18
CA TYR A 76 -9.83 0.14 3.32
C TYR A 76 -9.08 1.34 2.75
N ILE A 77 -8.24 1.99 3.56
CA ILE A 77 -7.29 2.97 3.05
C ILE A 77 -6.09 2.22 2.47
N ASN A 78 -5.97 2.27 1.14
CA ASN A 78 -4.81 1.76 0.40
C ASN A 78 -3.55 2.61 0.66
N CYS A 79 -3.69 3.93 0.61
CA CYS A 79 -2.57 4.85 0.76
C CYS A 79 -3.04 6.20 1.29
N LEU A 80 -2.32 6.75 2.27
CA LEU A 80 -2.48 8.14 2.71
C LEU A 80 -1.10 8.78 2.72
N TRP A 81 -0.88 9.77 1.87
CA TRP A 81 0.45 10.36 1.70
C TRP A 81 0.40 11.88 1.71
N VAL A 82 1.20 12.48 2.61
CA VAL A 82 1.44 13.93 2.67
C VAL A 82 2.94 14.19 2.84
N SER A 83 3.54 14.97 1.94
CA SER A 83 5.00 15.19 1.96
C SER A 83 5.45 16.61 1.71
N GLY A 84 6.74 16.86 1.99
CA GLY A 84 7.41 18.14 1.77
C GLY A 84 6.77 19.27 2.59
N ARG A 85 6.69 20.45 1.97
CA ARG A 85 6.12 21.68 2.56
C ARG A 85 4.65 21.57 2.99
N TYR A 86 3.95 20.51 2.58
CA TYR A 86 2.53 20.29 2.88
C TYR A 86 2.29 19.56 4.20
N LYS A 87 3.33 19.05 4.87
CA LYS A 87 3.18 18.45 6.21
C LYS A 87 2.73 19.51 7.23
N ASN A 88 2.04 19.07 8.28
CA ASN A 88 1.58 19.89 9.41
C ASN A 88 0.57 21.01 9.07
N ASN A 89 -0.03 21.00 7.87
CA ASN A 89 -1.07 21.97 7.46
C ASN A 89 -2.49 21.37 7.43
N GLY A 90 -2.72 20.27 8.15
CA GLY A 90 -4.05 19.62 8.24
C GLY A 90 -4.50 18.83 7.00
N HIS A 91 -3.65 18.68 5.97
CA HIS A 91 -4.00 17.91 4.77
C HIS A 91 -4.37 16.45 5.06
N ALA A 92 -3.60 15.76 5.92
CA ALA A 92 -3.86 14.36 6.25
C ALA A 92 -5.25 14.17 6.87
N LYS A 93 -5.64 15.05 7.79
CA LYS A 93 -6.98 15.05 8.39
C LYS A 93 -8.06 15.29 7.34
N ARG A 94 -7.91 16.30 6.47
CA ARG A 94 -8.91 16.59 5.41
C ARG A 94 -9.11 15.43 4.43
N LEU A 95 -8.02 14.76 4.06
CA LEU A 95 -8.06 13.58 3.21
C LEU A 95 -8.77 12.41 3.91
N LEU A 96 -8.49 12.19 5.19
CA LEU A 96 -9.16 11.18 6.02
C LEU A 96 -10.66 11.50 6.22
N ASP A 97 -11.01 12.77 6.50
CA ASP A 97 -12.40 13.23 6.66
C ASP A 97 -13.24 12.92 5.40
N LYS A 98 -12.67 13.06 4.21
CA LYS A 98 -13.32 12.67 2.94
C LYS A 98 -13.60 11.16 2.88
N CYS A 99 -12.62 10.33 3.23
CA CYS A 99 -12.81 8.87 3.28
C CYS A 99 -13.89 8.47 4.32
N ILE A 100 -13.91 9.12 5.49
CA ILE A 100 -14.95 8.90 6.52
C ILE A 100 -16.33 9.25 6.00
N ALA A 101 -16.46 10.39 5.31
CA ALA A 101 -17.74 10.80 4.73
C ALA A 101 -18.24 9.79 3.70
N ASP A 102 -17.38 9.32 2.80
CA ASP A 102 -17.73 8.34 1.77
C ASP A 102 -18.11 6.99 2.38
N ALA A 103 -17.33 6.47 3.33
CA ALA A 103 -17.63 5.21 3.99
C ALA A 103 -18.99 5.25 4.70
N LYS A 104 -19.30 6.36 5.38
CA LYS A 104 -20.63 6.57 6.00
C LYS A 104 -21.75 6.68 4.96
N ALA A 105 -21.52 7.38 3.85
CA ALA A 105 -22.50 7.50 2.76
C ALA A 105 -22.79 6.14 2.11
N CYS A 106 -21.81 5.24 2.07
CA CYS A 106 -21.96 3.86 1.61
C CYS A 106 -22.56 2.91 2.66
N GLY A 107 -22.90 3.38 3.87
CA GLY A 107 -23.46 2.53 4.93
C GLY A 107 -22.46 1.52 5.52
N MET A 108 -21.16 1.79 5.40
CA MET A 108 -20.11 0.93 5.95
C MET A 108 -20.00 1.06 7.47
N ASP A 109 -19.35 0.09 8.10
CA ASP A 109 -19.22 -0.01 9.56
C ASP A 109 -18.05 0.79 10.15
N GLY A 110 -17.06 1.09 9.30
CA GLY A 110 -15.86 1.80 9.68
C GLY A 110 -14.85 1.93 8.55
N ILE A 111 -13.68 2.45 8.90
CA ILE A 111 -12.49 2.45 8.04
C ILE A 111 -11.37 1.67 8.72
N ILE A 112 -10.58 0.95 7.92
CA ILE A 112 -9.38 0.27 8.39
C ILE A 112 -8.15 0.68 7.57
N HIS A 113 -6.98 0.53 8.18
CA HIS A 113 -5.70 0.77 7.54
C HIS A 113 -4.59 -0.06 8.18
N ILE A 114 -3.63 -0.51 7.37
CA ILE A 114 -2.41 -1.17 7.88
C ILE A 114 -1.39 -0.10 8.24
N ALA A 115 -0.90 -0.14 9.48
CA ALA A 115 0.15 0.73 9.99
C ALA A 115 1.33 -0.08 10.52
N GLY A 116 2.47 0.58 10.73
CA GLY A 116 3.60 0.01 11.44
C GLY A 116 3.47 0.20 12.95
N LYS A 117 3.86 -0.80 13.75
CA LYS A 117 3.99 -0.71 15.21
C LYS A 117 4.87 0.46 15.67
N LYS A 118 5.80 0.85 14.82
CA LYS A 118 6.64 2.06 14.90
C LYS A 118 6.68 2.72 13.53
N LYS A 119 7.17 3.96 13.48
CA LYS A 119 7.40 4.68 12.23
C LYS A 119 8.40 3.93 11.33
N LEU A 120 7.95 3.56 10.14
CA LEU A 120 8.73 2.83 9.13
C LEU A 120 8.56 3.51 7.76
N PRO A 121 9.58 3.55 6.90
CA PRO A 121 9.44 4.12 5.55
C PRO A 121 8.39 3.36 4.74
N TYR A 122 7.49 4.06 4.04
CA TYR A 122 6.39 3.48 3.25
C TYR A 122 5.27 2.79 4.04
N LEU A 123 5.31 2.82 5.37
CA LEU A 123 4.16 2.51 6.22
C LEU A 123 3.68 3.73 6.98
N SER A 124 2.39 3.74 7.27
CA SER A 124 1.77 4.75 8.09
C SER A 124 2.27 4.71 9.53
N ASP A 125 2.45 5.91 10.10
CA ASP A 125 2.73 6.09 11.52
C ASP A 125 1.43 5.95 12.32
N LYS A 126 1.34 4.93 13.17
CA LYS A 126 0.13 4.62 13.93
C LYS A 126 -0.33 5.78 14.82
N HIS A 127 0.58 6.63 15.31
CA HIS A 127 0.23 7.72 16.21
C HIS A 127 -0.72 8.73 15.58
N PHE A 128 -0.61 8.94 14.27
CA PHE A 128 -1.57 9.76 13.54
C PHE A 128 -2.98 9.14 13.58
N PHE A 129 -3.08 7.83 13.36
CA PHE A 129 -4.36 7.12 13.35
C PHE A 129 -4.96 7.02 14.76
N GLU A 130 -4.15 6.72 15.78
CA GLU A 130 -4.56 6.75 17.19
C GLU A 130 -5.14 8.12 17.57
N HIS A 131 -4.47 9.21 17.18
CA HIS A 131 -4.96 10.58 17.41
C HIS A 131 -6.29 10.88 16.68
N MET A 132 -6.53 10.21 15.54
CA MET A 132 -7.80 10.30 14.80
C MET A 132 -8.89 9.34 15.33
N GLY A 133 -8.62 8.62 16.43
CA GLY A 133 -9.58 7.71 17.07
C GLY A 133 -9.56 6.28 16.56
N PHE A 134 -8.58 5.90 15.73
CA PHE A 134 -8.40 4.50 15.35
C PHE A 134 -7.90 3.67 16.54
N THR A 135 -8.34 2.43 16.60
CA THR A 135 -7.94 1.43 17.60
C THR A 135 -7.30 0.24 16.92
N LEU A 136 -6.36 -0.42 17.60
CA LEU A 136 -5.73 -1.66 17.14
C LEU A 136 -6.74 -2.81 17.12
N GLN A 137 -6.83 -3.53 16.00
CA GLN A 137 -7.73 -4.68 15.83
C GLN A 137 -6.99 -6.01 15.78
N ASP A 138 -5.86 -6.05 15.08
CA ASP A 138 -5.05 -7.27 14.93
C ASP A 138 -3.58 -6.91 14.65
N GLU A 139 -2.69 -7.87 14.90
CA GLU A 139 -1.27 -7.76 14.65
C GLU A 139 -0.76 -8.94 13.83
N ALA A 140 0.25 -8.67 13.01
CA ALA A 140 1.01 -9.69 12.32
C ALA A 140 2.50 -9.34 12.33
N ALA A 141 3.33 -10.36 12.54
CA ALA A 141 4.78 -10.20 12.57
C ALA A 141 5.29 -9.63 11.23
N PRO A 142 6.42 -8.89 11.23
CA PRO A 142 7.20 -8.48 12.41
C PRO A 142 6.72 -7.18 13.08
N TYR A 143 5.91 -6.37 12.41
CA TYR A 143 5.50 -5.04 12.93
C TYR A 143 4.19 -4.51 12.33
N PHE A 144 3.43 -5.33 11.61
CA PHE A 144 2.20 -4.87 10.96
C PHE A 144 1.05 -4.83 11.97
N GLN A 145 0.32 -3.73 11.97
CA GLN A 145 -0.84 -3.51 12.81
C GLN A 145 -2.03 -3.15 11.93
N LEU A 146 -3.17 -3.80 12.15
CA LEU A 146 -4.42 -3.45 11.51
C LEU A 146 -5.18 -2.50 12.45
N MET A 147 -5.36 -1.26 12.01
CA MET A 147 -6.02 -0.20 12.76
C MET A 147 -7.43 0.02 12.21
N ALA A 148 -8.43 0.26 13.06
CA ALA A 148 -9.80 0.57 12.64
C ALA A 148 -10.40 1.76 13.38
N LEU A 149 -11.15 2.58 12.64
CA LEU A 149 -12.10 3.56 13.16
C LEU A 149 -13.50 3.03 12.88
N THR A 150 -14.12 2.44 13.90
CA THR A 150 -15.44 1.79 13.83
C THR A 150 -16.51 2.69 14.43
N TRP A 151 -17.62 2.88 13.72
CA TRP A 151 -18.78 3.61 14.25
C TRP A 151 -20.02 2.72 14.41
N ASN A 152 -20.04 1.52 13.80
CA ASN A 152 -21.05 0.50 14.11
C ASN A 152 -20.55 -0.43 15.23
N GLY A 153 -21.16 -0.36 16.41
CA GLY A 153 -20.78 -1.20 17.56
C GLY A 153 -21.12 -2.68 17.43
N LEU A 154 -21.87 -3.08 16.39
CA LEU A 154 -22.21 -4.47 16.08
C LEU A 154 -21.33 -5.08 14.98
N ALA A 155 -20.36 -4.33 14.45
CA ALA A 155 -19.50 -4.79 13.38
C ALA A 155 -18.51 -5.86 13.86
N ASP A 156 -18.27 -6.86 13.01
CA ASP A 156 -17.22 -7.85 13.25
C ASP A 156 -15.83 -7.19 13.27
N SER A 157 -14.96 -7.66 14.17
CA SER A 157 -13.59 -7.14 14.26
C SER A 157 -12.77 -7.47 13.01
N PRO A 158 -12.17 -6.46 12.35
CA PRO A 158 -11.23 -6.68 11.25
C PRO A 158 -10.01 -7.48 11.70
N ALA A 159 -9.52 -8.40 10.88
CA ALA A 159 -8.34 -9.20 11.18
C ALA A 159 -7.48 -9.47 9.93
N PHE A 160 -6.21 -9.78 10.12
CA PHE A 160 -5.39 -10.36 9.07
C PHE A 160 -5.83 -11.80 8.79
N LYS A 161 -5.75 -12.24 7.53
CA LYS A 161 -5.97 -13.65 7.21
C LYS A 161 -4.87 -14.52 7.83
N SER A 162 -5.19 -15.76 8.18
CA SER A 162 -4.28 -16.62 8.94
C SER A 162 -2.98 -16.94 8.19
N GLN A 163 -2.99 -16.99 6.85
CA GLN A 163 -1.79 -17.38 6.10
C GLN A 163 -0.61 -16.40 6.27
N VAL A 164 -0.89 -15.12 6.53
CA VAL A 164 0.17 -14.11 6.73
C VAL A 164 0.74 -14.07 8.14
N LYS A 165 0.22 -14.92 9.03
CA LYS A 165 0.76 -15.11 10.38
C LYS A 165 1.76 -16.28 10.43
N SER A 166 2.00 -16.96 9.31
CA SER A 166 3.03 -18.00 9.19
C SER A 166 4.42 -17.37 9.07
N ASP A 167 5.41 -17.97 9.74
CA ASP A 167 6.78 -17.44 9.80
C ASP A 167 7.62 -17.73 8.54
N SER A 168 7.16 -18.61 7.66
CA SER A 168 7.92 -18.97 6.45
C SER A 168 7.06 -19.47 5.30
N ILE A 169 7.49 -19.15 4.09
CA ILE A 169 7.04 -19.74 2.82
C ILE A 169 8.14 -20.59 2.19
N ASN A 170 7.79 -21.52 1.29
CA ASN A 170 8.76 -22.42 0.67
C ASN A 170 9.37 -21.79 -0.59
N GLU A 171 10.18 -20.75 -0.41
CA GLU A 171 10.87 -20.03 -1.48
C GLU A 171 12.37 -19.95 -1.19
N LYS A 172 13.19 -19.89 -2.23
CA LYS A 172 14.66 -19.85 -2.14
C LYS A 172 15.22 -18.58 -2.74
N GLY A 173 16.27 -18.06 -2.12
CA GLY A 173 16.88 -16.79 -2.50
C GLY A 173 15.94 -15.62 -2.25
N ILE A 174 16.07 -14.59 -3.05
CA ILE A 174 15.25 -13.37 -2.97
C ILE A 174 13.95 -13.57 -3.75
N THR A 175 12.83 -13.42 -3.07
CA THR A 175 11.51 -13.29 -3.71
C THR A 175 10.91 -11.93 -3.42
N ILE A 176 10.44 -11.25 -4.47
CA ILE A 176 9.76 -9.96 -4.34
C ILE A 176 8.30 -10.09 -4.78
N TYR A 177 7.38 -9.85 -3.86
CA TYR A 177 5.95 -9.68 -4.15
C TYR A 177 5.65 -8.20 -4.38
N TYR A 178 4.94 -7.87 -5.45
CA TYR A 178 4.59 -6.48 -5.76
C TYR A 178 3.31 -6.35 -6.57
N THR A 179 2.74 -5.15 -6.58
CA THR A 179 1.58 -4.79 -7.42
C THR A 179 1.84 -3.51 -8.22
N ALA A 180 1.07 -3.32 -9.29
CA ALA A 180 1.07 -2.08 -10.06
C ALA A 180 0.50 -0.87 -9.29
N GLN A 181 -0.01 -1.06 -8.06
CA GLN A 181 -0.52 -0.01 -7.20
C GLN A 181 0.53 1.08 -6.89
N CYS A 182 1.83 0.73 -6.90
CA CYS A 182 2.92 1.69 -6.73
C CYS A 182 3.86 1.66 -7.93
N PRO A 183 4.07 2.79 -8.64
CA PRO A 183 4.94 2.79 -9.80
C PRO A 183 6.40 2.62 -9.40
N PHE A 184 6.77 2.97 -8.16
CA PHE A 184 8.13 2.72 -7.67
C PHE A 184 8.43 1.23 -7.55
N ALA A 185 7.45 0.42 -7.13
CA ALA A 185 7.60 -1.03 -7.03
C ALA A 185 7.87 -1.62 -8.43
N VAL A 186 7.03 -1.30 -9.42
CA VAL A 186 7.19 -1.76 -10.81
C VAL A 186 8.52 -1.29 -11.41
N GLY A 187 8.88 -0.02 -11.21
CA GLY A 187 10.03 0.58 -11.90
C GLY A 187 11.41 0.10 -11.44
N MET A 188 11.52 -0.60 -10.31
CA MET A 188 12.81 -1.06 -9.77
C MET A 188 13.05 -2.57 -9.89
N ILE A 189 12.05 -3.37 -10.26
CA ILE A 189 12.19 -4.84 -10.23
C ILE A 189 13.38 -5.34 -11.06
N ASN A 190 13.60 -4.77 -12.25
CA ASN A 190 14.69 -5.19 -13.12
C ASN A 190 16.07 -4.83 -12.52
N ASP A 191 16.22 -3.62 -11.98
CA ASP A 191 17.47 -3.20 -11.33
C ASP A 191 17.79 -4.09 -10.11
N LEU A 192 16.77 -4.46 -9.33
CA LEU A 192 16.92 -5.36 -8.18
C LEU A 192 17.28 -6.79 -8.64
N ARG A 193 16.70 -7.27 -9.74
CA ARG A 193 17.04 -8.56 -10.34
C ARG A 193 18.50 -8.62 -10.75
N GLU A 194 18.93 -7.68 -11.59
CA GLU A 194 20.31 -7.62 -12.12
C GLU A 194 21.33 -7.57 -10.98
N LEU A 195 21.07 -6.76 -9.95
CA LEU A 195 21.94 -6.66 -8.77
C LEU A 195 22.00 -7.96 -7.97
N THR A 196 20.87 -8.64 -7.78
CA THR A 196 20.80 -9.90 -7.03
C THR A 196 21.51 -11.03 -7.76
N GLU A 197 21.24 -11.18 -9.05
CA GLU A 197 21.85 -12.21 -9.91
C GLU A 197 23.36 -11.99 -10.05
N LYS A 198 23.83 -10.74 -10.13
CA LYS A 198 25.27 -10.40 -10.13
C LYS A 198 25.99 -10.84 -8.86
N LYS A 199 25.28 -10.96 -7.73
CA LYS A 199 25.82 -11.50 -6.47
C LYS A 199 25.69 -13.02 -6.35
N GLY A 200 25.19 -13.70 -7.38
CA GLY A 200 25.02 -15.16 -7.38
C GLY A 200 23.86 -15.64 -6.51
N VAL A 201 22.94 -14.76 -6.13
CA VAL A 201 21.75 -15.10 -5.34
C VAL A 201 20.57 -15.36 -6.29
N GLN A 202 19.78 -16.40 -6.04
CA GLN A 202 18.57 -16.68 -6.82
C GLN A 202 17.57 -15.53 -6.64
N PHE A 203 16.95 -15.08 -7.74
CA PHE A 203 15.96 -14.01 -7.74
C PHE A 203 14.65 -14.47 -8.38
N GLN A 204 13.54 -14.12 -7.73
CA GLN A 204 12.20 -14.23 -8.30
C GLN A 204 11.39 -12.97 -7.98
N SER A 205 10.57 -12.54 -8.94
CA SER A 205 9.60 -11.46 -8.74
C SER A 205 8.21 -11.97 -9.09
N ILE A 206 7.26 -11.81 -8.17
CA ILE A 206 5.87 -12.23 -8.30
C ILE A 206 5.00 -10.97 -8.35
N GLN A 207 4.54 -10.63 -9.55
CA GLN A 207 3.57 -9.56 -9.73
C GLN A 207 2.18 -10.10 -9.40
N LEU A 208 1.58 -9.57 -8.34
CA LEU A 208 0.18 -9.84 -8.01
C LEU A 208 -0.67 -9.05 -9.00
N SER A 209 -1.47 -9.77 -9.80
CA SER A 209 -2.20 -9.26 -10.96
C SER A 209 -3.73 -9.29 -10.77
N SER A 210 -4.19 -9.95 -9.72
CA SER A 210 -5.60 -10.01 -9.30
C SER A 210 -5.77 -9.76 -7.80
N LYS A 211 -6.98 -9.37 -7.42
CA LYS A 211 -7.39 -9.27 -6.01
C LYS A 211 -7.22 -10.61 -5.31
N GLU A 212 -7.61 -11.69 -5.96
CA GLU A 212 -7.58 -13.05 -5.41
C GLU A 212 -6.14 -13.48 -5.08
N GLU A 213 -5.19 -13.21 -5.98
CA GLU A 213 -3.76 -13.42 -5.73
C GLU A 213 -3.27 -12.58 -4.54
N ALA A 214 -3.59 -11.28 -4.53
CA ALA A 214 -3.14 -10.38 -3.48
C ALA A 214 -3.71 -10.76 -2.10
N GLN A 215 -4.96 -11.19 -2.04
CA GLN A 215 -5.63 -11.62 -0.82
C GLN A 215 -5.22 -13.02 -0.34
N LYS A 216 -4.62 -13.84 -1.21
CA LYS A 216 -4.04 -15.16 -0.88
C LYS A 216 -2.52 -15.09 -0.66
N SER A 217 -1.90 -13.96 -1.00
CA SER A 217 -0.47 -13.74 -0.88
C SER A 217 0.04 -13.99 0.54
N PRO A 218 1.27 -14.52 0.70
CA PRO A 218 1.94 -14.54 2.00
C PRO A 218 2.44 -13.15 2.44
N ALA A 219 2.48 -12.18 1.54
CA ALA A 219 2.87 -10.81 1.85
C ALA A 219 1.68 -10.00 2.40
N ILE A 220 1.82 -9.43 3.59
CA ILE A 220 0.86 -8.47 4.17
C ILE A 220 0.84 -7.19 3.34
N TRP A 221 2.03 -6.66 3.05
CA TRP A 221 2.21 -5.44 2.26
C TRP A 221 2.43 -5.80 0.79
N THR A 222 1.34 -6.10 0.10
CA THR A 222 1.32 -6.56 -1.30
C THR A 222 1.79 -5.50 -2.30
N THR A 223 1.84 -4.21 -1.91
CA THR A 223 2.42 -3.15 -2.75
C THR A 223 3.88 -3.45 -3.10
N PHE A 224 4.66 -3.90 -2.12
CA PHE A 224 6.05 -4.33 -2.29
C PHE A 224 6.52 -5.05 -1.01
N SER A 225 6.97 -6.29 -1.13
CA SER A 225 7.57 -7.03 -0.02
C SER A 225 8.71 -7.92 -0.52
N VAL A 226 9.82 -7.92 0.20
CA VAL A 226 11.00 -8.74 -0.07
C VAL A 226 11.06 -9.87 0.95
N PHE A 227 11.28 -11.08 0.45
CA PHE A 227 11.54 -12.28 1.22
C PHE A 227 12.93 -12.83 0.86
N PHE A 228 13.58 -13.48 1.82
CA PHE A 228 14.83 -14.21 1.63
C PHE A 228 14.71 -15.59 2.27
N ASP A 229 14.89 -16.64 1.48
CA ASP A 229 14.71 -18.05 1.89
C ASP A 229 13.41 -18.26 2.68
N GLY A 230 12.33 -17.71 2.11
CA GLY A 230 10.99 -17.86 2.65
C GLY A 230 10.65 -16.96 3.84
N ARG A 231 11.58 -16.15 4.33
CA ARG A 231 11.37 -15.27 5.49
C ARG A 231 11.18 -13.83 5.04
N PHE A 232 10.22 -13.14 5.64
CA PHE A 232 10.00 -11.73 5.38
C PHE A 232 11.23 -10.91 5.79
N VAL A 233 11.73 -10.08 4.88
CA VAL A 233 12.87 -9.19 5.10
C VAL A 233 12.41 -7.77 5.30
N THR A 234 11.61 -7.23 4.36
CA THR A 234 11.18 -5.83 4.40
C THR A 234 10.04 -5.54 3.42
N HIS A 235 9.27 -4.51 3.73
CA HIS A 235 8.25 -3.91 2.86
C HIS A 235 8.77 -2.64 2.15
N GLU A 236 9.97 -2.19 2.53
CA GLU A 236 10.48 -0.89 2.13
C GLU A 236 10.93 -0.91 0.67
N ILE A 237 10.33 -0.02 -0.14
CA ILE A 237 10.82 0.33 -1.47
C ILE A 237 12.08 1.18 -1.31
N MET A 238 13.25 0.58 -1.53
CA MET A 238 14.54 1.21 -1.25
C MET A 238 15.36 1.51 -2.50
N SER A 239 16.37 2.38 -2.37
CA SER A 239 17.32 2.61 -3.45
C SER A 239 18.18 1.37 -3.72
N ILE A 240 18.69 1.24 -4.94
CA ILE A 240 19.57 0.12 -5.35
C ILE A 240 20.77 -0.02 -4.41
N ASN A 241 21.41 1.09 -4.02
CA ASN A 241 22.52 1.07 -3.08
C ASN A 241 22.14 0.57 -1.67
N LYS A 242 20.91 0.87 -1.21
CA LYS A 242 20.43 0.37 0.08
C LYS A 242 20.07 -1.11 -0.01
N PHE A 243 19.51 -1.54 -1.14
CA PHE A 243 19.23 -2.95 -1.41
C PHE A 243 20.52 -3.77 -1.53
N GLU A 244 21.56 -3.24 -2.15
CA GLU A 244 22.86 -3.90 -2.22
C GLU A 244 23.43 -4.17 -0.81
N LYS A 245 23.35 -3.18 0.08
CA LYS A 245 23.76 -3.33 1.48
C LYS A 245 22.93 -4.38 2.19
N LEU A 246 21.62 -4.43 1.94
CA LEU A 246 20.73 -5.45 2.49
C LEU A 246 21.15 -6.85 2.02
N LEU A 247 21.39 -7.05 0.72
CA LEU A 247 21.85 -8.34 0.19
C LEU A 247 23.15 -8.82 0.86
N ASN A 248 24.10 -7.91 1.08
CA ASN A 248 25.36 -8.23 1.77
C ASN A 248 25.18 -8.62 3.26
N THR A 249 24.01 -8.39 3.85
CA THR A 249 23.69 -8.83 5.23
C THR A 249 22.90 -10.14 5.26
N LEU A 250 22.37 -10.57 4.12
CA LEU A 250 21.56 -11.79 3.98
C LEU A 250 22.39 -12.97 3.43
N ALA A 251 23.37 -12.68 2.58
CA ALA A 251 24.37 -13.62 2.07
C ALA A 251 25.57 -13.73 3.04
#